data_AF-A0A8X6KNI4-F1
#
_entry.id   AF-A0A8X6KNI4-F1
#
_cell.length_a   1.000
_cell.length_b   1.000
_cell.length_c   1.000
_cell.angle_alpha   90.00
_cell.angle_beta   90.00
_cell.angle_gamma   90.00
#
_symmetry.space_group_name_H-M   'P 1'
#
loop_
_entity.id
_entity.type
_entity.pdbx_description
1 polymer ?
#
loop_
_entity_poly.entity_id
_entity_poly.type
_entity_poly.pdbx_seq_one_letter_code
_entity_poly.pdbx_strand_id
1 'polypeptide(L)'
;MAKKSRVDFDLVCDKSHYPSLLLTLQNVGSLIGTPIYGILSDKFGRKLLFLILAIIVSSTEIASVLVNDFMIFAVLRTINGSVLPSMFTSAFVL
;
A
#
# COMPACT_ATOMS: atom_id res chain seq x y z
N MET A 1 9.35 18.56 15.01
CA MET A 1 9.03 18.94 13.62
C MET A 1 10.32 18.98 12.81
N ALA A 2 10.27 18.54 11.55
CA ALA A 2 11.37 18.55 10.58
C ALA A 2 12.57 17.62 10.87
N LYS A 3 12.46 16.35 10.47
CA LYS A 3 13.59 15.70 9.79
C LYS A 3 13.12 15.08 8.49
N LYS A 4 13.08 15.96 7.49
CA LYS A 4 13.27 15.69 6.06
C LYS A 4 14.26 14.54 5.91
N SER A 5 13.79 13.35 5.55
CA SER A 5 14.69 12.24 5.27
C SER A 5 15.44 12.56 3.98
N ARG A 6 16.76 12.61 4.10
CA ARG A 6 17.72 12.64 2.98
C ARG A 6 17.74 11.26 2.32
N VAL A 7 16.59 10.78 1.84
CA VAL A 7 16.58 9.64 0.93
C VAL A 7 17.00 10.23 -0.42
N ASP A 8 18.30 10.17 -0.69
CA ASP A 8 18.74 9.72 -2.01
C ASP A 8 18.17 10.47 -3.23
N PHE A 9 18.23 11.81 -3.23
CA PHE A 9 18.02 12.57 -4.48
C PHE A 9 19.11 12.26 -5.53
N ASP A 10 20.22 11.63 -5.11
CA ASP A 10 21.27 11.11 -6.01
C ASP A 10 20.86 9.78 -6.68
N LEU A 11 20.09 8.93 -5.97
CA LEU A 11 19.62 7.62 -6.45
C LEU A 11 18.46 7.74 -7.45
N VAL A 12 17.69 8.83 -7.37
CA VAL A 12 16.67 9.20 -8.38
C VAL A 12 17.32 9.69 -9.68
N CYS A 13 18.49 10.34 -9.59
CA CYS A 13 19.23 10.83 -10.75
C CYS A 13 20.02 9.72 -11.48
N ASP A 14 20.53 8.69 -10.78
CA ASP A 14 21.23 7.56 -11.43
C ASP A 14 20.27 6.47 -11.95
N LYS A 15 19.08 6.33 -11.35
CA LYS A 15 18.12 5.26 -11.64
C LYS A 15 16.68 5.77 -11.74
N SER A 16 16.38 6.45 -12.84
CA SER A 16 15.03 6.90 -13.23
C SER A 16 13.94 5.79 -13.18
N HIS A 17 14.32 4.51 -13.18
CA HIS A 17 13.37 3.37 -13.16
C HIS A 17 12.78 3.00 -11.79
N TYR A 18 13.34 3.44 -10.65
CA TYR A 18 12.78 3.09 -9.33
C TYR A 18 11.31 3.47 -9.11
N PRO A 19 10.83 4.69 -9.45
CA PRO A 19 9.41 5.02 -9.30
C PRO A 19 8.51 4.14 -10.19
N SER A 20 8.97 3.76 -11.40
CA SER A 20 8.26 2.85 -12.28
C SER A 20 8.19 1.43 -11.70
N LEU A 21 9.26 0.96 -11.07
CA LEU A 21 9.29 -0.33 -10.37
C LEU A 21 8.34 -0.35 -9.17
N LEU A 22 8.31 0.73 -8.38
CA LEU A 22 7.36 0.87 -7.28
C LEU A 22 5.90 0.84 -7.78
N LEU A 23 5.59 1.55 -8.86
CA LEU A 23 4.25 1.56 -9.45
C LEU A 23 3.84 0.19 -10.00
N THR A 24 4.75 -0.50 -10.68
CA THR A 24 4.46 -1.85 -11.20
C THR A 24 4.25 -2.85 -10.07
N LEU A 25 5.09 -2.82 -9.02
CA LEU A 25 4.88 -3.62 -7.80
C LEU A 25 3.53 -3.31 -7.14
N GLN A 26 3.19 -2.02 -7.00
CA GLN A 26 1.89 -1.57 -6.49
C GLN A 26 0.73 -2.16 -7.29
N ASN A 27 0.81 -2.12 -8.62
CA ASN A 27 -0.22 -2.63 -9.52
C ASN A 27 -0.34 -4.15 -9.45
N VAL A 28 0.79 -4.87 -9.38
CA VAL A 28 0.80 -6.33 -9.20
C VAL A 28 0.20 -6.72 -7.85
N GLY A 29 0.55 -6.00 -6.78
CA GLY A 29 -0.04 -6.18 -5.45
C GLY A 29 -1.55 -5.92 -5.43
N SER A 30 -2.02 -4.90 -6.14
CA SER A 30 -3.45 -4.63 -6.38
C SER A 30 -4.16 -5.78 -7.11
N LEU A 31 -3.54 -6.29 -8.18
CA LEU A 31 -4.11 -7.37 -8.99
C LEU A 31 -4.34 -8.64 -8.16
N ILE A 32 -3.40 -8.97 -7.27
CA ILE A 32 -3.45 -10.16 -6.43
C ILE A 32 -4.30 -9.94 -5.17
N GLY A 33 -4.21 -8.76 -4.55
CA GLY A 33 -4.93 -8.47 -3.31
C GLY A 33 -6.44 -8.35 -3.50
N THR A 34 -6.88 -7.71 -4.59
CA THR A 34 -8.31 -7.45 -4.85
C THR A 34 -9.19 -8.72 -4.76
N PRO A 35 -8.88 -9.84 -5.43
CA PRO A 35 -9.71 -11.05 -5.31
C PRO A 35 -9.64 -11.69 -3.91
N ILE A 36 -8.49 -11.62 -3.23
CA ILE A 36 -8.32 -12.19 -1.89
C ILE A 36 -9.20 -11.44 -0.88
N TYR A 37 -9.11 -10.10 -0.88
CA TYR A 37 -9.93 -9.26 0.00
C TYR A 37 -11.43 -9.33 -0.39
N GLY A 38 -11.74 -9.53 -1.67
CA GLY A 38 -13.10 -9.78 -2.14
C GLY A 38 -13.73 -11.04 -1.54
N ILE A 39 -13.03 -12.19 -1.60
CA ILE A 39 -13.51 -13.44 -0.99
C ILE A 39 -13.61 -13.30 0.54
N LEU A 40 -12.66 -12.59 1.15
CA LEU A 40 -12.67 -12.34 2.58
C LEU A 40 -13.84 -11.45 3.02
N SER A 41 -14.24 -10.49 2.18
CA SER A 41 -15.40 -9.60 2.37
C SER A 41 -16.70 -10.37 2.49
N ASP A 42 -16.88 -11.35 1.61
CA ASP A 42 -18.07 -12.18 1.58
C ASP A 42 -18.19 -13.07 2.82
N LYS A 43 -17.07 -13.48 3.43
CA LYS A 43 -17.06 -14.31 4.65
C LYS A 43 -17.21 -13.55 5.97
N PHE A 44 -16.53 -12.41 6.11
CA PHE A 44 -16.47 -11.69 7.40
C PHE A 44 -17.54 -10.60 7.55
N GLY A 45 -18.27 -10.30 6.48
CA GLY A 45 -19.24 -9.20 6.46
C GLY A 45 -18.60 -7.87 6.08
N ARG A 46 -19.33 -7.14 5.24
CA ARG A 46 -18.86 -5.96 4.49
C ARG A 46 -18.39 -4.78 5.36
N LYS A 47 -19.06 -4.53 6.49
CA LYS A 47 -18.69 -3.46 7.45
C LYS A 47 -17.41 -3.77 8.23
N LEU A 48 -17.22 -5.02 8.63
CA LEU A 48 -16.05 -5.43 9.41
C LEU A 48 -14.79 -5.39 8.55
N LEU A 49 -14.89 -5.83 7.29
CA LEU A 49 -13.77 -5.76 6.35
C LEU A 49 -13.30 -4.32 6.13
N PHE A 50 -14.22 -3.36 5.95
CA PHE A 50 -13.85 -1.95 5.77
C PHE A 50 -13.04 -1.41 6.97
N LEU A 51 -13.46 -1.72 8.20
CA LEU A 51 -12.74 -1.31 9.41
C LEU A 51 -11.36 -1.96 9.50
N ILE A 52 -11.25 -3.26 9.20
CA ILE A 52 -9.97 -3.98 9.22
C ILE A 52 -9.01 -3.39 8.19
N LEU A 53 -9.46 -3.18 6.95
CA LEU A 53 -8.65 -2.58 5.89
C LEU A 53 -8.19 -1.16 6.25
N ALA A 54 -9.07 -0.36 6.86
CA ALA A 54 -8.75 0.99 7.32
C ALA A 54 -7.66 1.00 8.42
N ILE A 55 -7.69 0.04 9.35
CA ILE A 55 -6.66 -0.08 10.39
C ILE A 55 -5.32 -0.55 9.79
N ILE A 56 -5.36 -1.52 8.87
CA ILE A 56 -4.16 -2.04 8.20
C ILE A 56 -3.48 -0.94 7.37
N VAL A 57 -4.24 -0.20 6.55
CA VAL A 57 -3.65 0.86 5.71
C VAL A 57 -3.07 1.99 6.58
N SER A 58 -3.78 2.39 7.64
CA SER A 58 -3.32 3.45 8.54
C SER A 58 -2.03 3.05 9.26
N SER A 59 -1.97 1.84 9.81
CA SER A 59 -0.76 1.34 10.48
C SER A 59 0.43 1.20 9.53
N THR A 60 0.18 0.70 8.31
CA THR A 60 1.22 0.50 7.29
C THR A 60 1.76 1.83 6.74
N GLU A 61 0.90 2.85 6.57
CA GLU A 61 1.31 4.20 6.19
C GLU A 61 2.16 4.86 7.29
N ILE A 62 1.75 4.75 8.56
CA ILE A 62 2.53 5.27 9.70
C ILE A 62 3.91 4.58 9.76
N ALA A 63 3.95 3.26 9.56
CA ALA A 63 5.20 2.51 9.48
C ALA A 63 6.08 2.96 8.31
N SER A 64 5.49 3.28 7.16
CA SER A 64 6.21 3.75 5.98
C SER A 64 6.91 5.09 6.19
N VAL A 65 6.38 5.95 7.07
CA VAL A 65 7.01 7.23 7.44
C VAL A 65 8.21 7.04 8.38
N LEU A 66 8.24 5.95 9.14
CA LEU A 66 9.29 5.65 10.12
C LEU A 66 10.49 4.91 9.48
N VAL A 67 10.24 4.13 8.43
CA VAL A 67 11.26 3.33 7.73
C VAL A 67 12.10 4.19 6.79
N ASN A 68 13.43 4.02 6.84
CA ASN A 68 14.38 4.67 5.92
C ASN A 68 15.02 3.71 4.92
N ASP A 69 14.68 2.41 4.97
CA ASP A 69 15.17 1.41 4.03
C ASP A 69 14.29 1.32 2.77
N PHE A 70 14.91 1.45 1.60
CA PHE A 70 14.22 1.44 0.30
C PHE A 70 13.42 0.14 0.05
N MET A 71 13.98 -1.02 0.39
CA MET A 71 13.30 -2.31 0.19
C MET A 71 12.06 -2.46 1.08
N ILE A 72 12.18 -2.09 2.36
CA ILE A 72 11.06 -2.20 3.31
C ILE A 72 9.97 -1.19 2.93
N PHE A 73 10.37 0.02 2.53
CA PHE A 73 9.45 1.03 2.00
C PHE A 73 8.70 0.54 0.75
N ALA A 74 9.38 -0.14 -0.19
CA ALA A 74 8.76 -0.71 -1.38
C ALA A 74 7.72 -1.82 -1.07
N VAL A 75 8.03 -2.69 -0.09
CA VAL A 75 7.11 -3.75 0.35
C VAL A 75 5.88 -3.16 1.03
N LEU A 76 6.06 -2.23 1.97
CA LEU A 76 4.96 -1.54 2.67
C LEU A 76 4.05 -0.81 1.67
N ARG A 77 4.64 -0.15 0.68
CA ARG A 77 3.91 0.56 -0.38
C ARG A 77 3.10 -0.41 -1.26
N THR A 78 3.67 -1.58 -1.59
CA THR A 78 2.97 -2.64 -2.33
C THR A 78 1.76 -3.17 -1.55
N ILE A 79 1.92 -3.36 -0.24
CA ILE A 79 0.82 -3.78 0.65
C ILE A 79 -0.29 -2.72 0.65
N ASN A 80 0.05 -1.43 0.83
CA ASN A 80 -0.94 -0.35 0.75
C ASN A 80 -1.62 -0.27 -0.63
N GLY A 81 -0.91 -0.62 -1.71
CA GLY A 81 -1.45 -0.71 -3.06
C GLY A 81 -2.50 -1.77 -3.26
N SER A 82 -2.39 -2.86 -2.52
CA SER A 82 -3.38 -3.94 -2.54
C SER A 82 -4.67 -3.57 -1.77
N VAL A 83 -4.57 -2.67 -0.80
CA VAL A 83 -5.68 -2.30 0.10
C VAL A 83 -6.57 -1.21 -0.50
N LEU A 84 -6.02 -0.22 -1.20
CA LEU A 84 -6.79 0.85 -1.84
C LEU A 84 -7.94 0.37 -2.76
N PRO A 85 -7.72 -0.48 -3.79
CA PRO A 85 -8.79 -0.98 -4.65
C PRO A 85 -9.85 -1.77 -3.87
N SER A 86 -9.41 -2.49 -2.84
CA SER A 86 -10.26 -3.29 -1.96
C SER A 86 -11.16 -2.40 -1.09
N MET A 87 -10.65 -1.26 -0.63
CA MET A 87 -11.47 -0.26 0.06
C MET A 87 -12.51 0.36 -0.87
N PHE A 88 -12.14 0.74 -2.09
CA PHE A 88 -13.09 1.31 -3.07
C PHE A 88 -14.20 0.33 -3.44
N THR A 89 -13.86 -0.94 -3.68
CA THR A 89 -14.85 -1.99 -3.99
C THR A 89 -15.79 -2.26 -2.82
N SER A 90 -15.29 -2.24 -1.58
CA SER A 90 -16.14 -2.37 -0.38
C SER A 90 -17.06 -1.16 -0.13
N ALA A 91 -16.66 0.04 -0.57
CA ALA A 91 -17.42 1.28 -0.43
C ALA A 91 -18.52 1.43 -1.48
N PHE A 92 -18.28 1.02 -2.73
CA PHE A 92 -19.28 1.10 -3.81
C PHE A 92 -20.48 0.19 -3.58
N VAL A 93 -20.29 -0.84 -2.77
CA VAL A 93 -21.23 -1.93 -2.61
C VAL A 93 -21.95 -1.86 -1.24
N LEU A 94 -21.70 -0.80 -0.46
CA LEU A 94 -22.41 -0.42 0.75
C LEU A 94 -23.56 0.53 0.41
#